data_AF-A0AAE1A235-F1
#
_entry.id   AF-A0AAE1A235-F1
#
_cell.length_a   1.000
_cell.length_b   1.000
_cell.length_c   1.000
_cell.angle_alpha   90.00
_cell.angle_beta   90.00
_cell.angle_gamma   90.00
#
_symmetry.space_group_name_H-M   'P 1'
#
loop_
_entity.id
_entity.type
_entity.pdbx_description
1 polymer ?
#
loop_
_entity_poly.entity_id
_entity_poly.type
_entity_poly.pdbx_seq_one_letter_code
_entity_poly.pdbx_strand_id
1 'polypeptide(L)'
;MKHLSTTGMVHKIMDAGEMTHLFISDMVDNIMSKKEMKHVSTTRMVHNIMDEGEIMHLLTTVMLDNIMDEEEPQYLSATGMDENIMVEGGLKHLSATGRWTISWMRER
;
A
#
# COMPACT_ATOMS: atom_id res chain seq x y z
N MET A 1 12.76 -15.80 0.97
CA MET A 1 11.63 -15.21 1.70
C MET A 1 12.16 -14.02 2.48
N LYS A 2 11.69 -12.81 2.17
CA LYS A 2 12.19 -11.56 2.78
C LYS A 2 11.06 -10.93 3.60
N HIS A 3 11.40 -10.59 4.85
CA HIS A 3 10.51 -9.90 5.76
C HIS A 3 11.20 -8.60 6.19
N LEU A 4 10.47 -7.50 6.16
CA LEU A 4 10.93 -6.22 6.68
C LEU A 4 9.94 -5.73 7.73
N SER A 5 10.48 -5.32 8.88
CA SER A 5 9.73 -4.64 9.91
C SER A 5 10.47 -3.37 10.29
N THR A 6 9.76 -2.26 10.37
CA THR A 6 10.34 -0.99 10.78
C THR A 6 9.47 -0.29 11.82
N THR A 7 10.17 0.35 12.75
CA THR A 7 9.60 1.18 13.80
C THR A 7 10.21 2.58 13.73
N GLY A 8 9.42 3.60 14.08
CA GLY A 8 9.80 5.00 13.91
C GLY A 8 9.62 5.54 12.49
N MET A 9 9.97 6.80 12.29
CA MET A 9 9.81 7.49 11.01
C MET A 9 10.82 6.98 9.98
N VAL A 10 10.32 6.49 8.85
CA VAL A 10 11.13 6.05 7.72
C VAL A 10 10.81 6.90 6.51
N HIS A 11 11.83 7.59 6.00
CA HIS A 11 11.62 8.42 4.82
C HIS A 11 11.38 7.61 3.54
N LYS A 12 12.02 6.43 3.41
CA LYS A 12 11.95 5.66 2.17
C LYS A 12 12.24 4.17 2.37
N ILE A 13 11.39 3.34 1.80
CA ILE A 13 11.60 1.89 1.64
C ILE A 13 11.69 1.60 0.14
N MET A 14 12.77 0.93 -0.28
CA MET A 14 12.95 0.47 -1.65
C MET A 14 13.26 -1.02 -1.64
N ASP A 15 12.49 -1.81 -2.38
CA ASP A 15 12.82 -3.20 -2.65
C ASP A 15 12.79 -3.51 -4.15
N ALA A 16 13.74 -4.33 -4.58
CA ALA A 16 13.81 -4.87 -5.94
C ALA A 16 13.61 -6.40 -5.97
N GLY A 17 13.48 -7.03 -4.78
CA GLY A 17 13.19 -8.44 -4.60
C GLY A 17 11.71 -8.69 -4.25
N GLU A 18 11.31 -9.96 -4.28
CA GLU A 18 10.00 -10.38 -3.76
C GLU A 18 9.96 -10.19 -2.25
N MET A 19 8.95 -9.45 -1.76
CA MET A 19 8.73 -9.24 -0.34
C MET A 19 7.50 -10.01 0.13
N THR A 20 7.70 -10.88 1.11
CA THR A 20 6.59 -11.67 1.65
C THR A 20 5.80 -10.85 2.67
N HIS A 21 6.49 -10.08 3.53
CA HIS A 21 5.84 -9.23 4.50
C HIS A 21 6.59 -7.91 4.72
N LEU A 22 5.84 -6.81 4.70
CA LEU A 22 6.25 -5.49 5.15
C LEU A 22 5.37 -5.05 6.32
N PHE A 23 5.98 -4.83 7.49
CA PHE A 23 5.32 -4.29 8.67
C PHE A 23 5.87 -2.92 9.03
N ILE A 24 5.00 -1.92 9.12
CA ILE A 24 5.36 -0.55 9.46
C ILE A 24 4.50 -0.10 10.64
N SER A 25 5.16 0.19 11.76
CA SER A 25 4.44 0.56 12.99
C SER A 25 4.12 2.05 13.13
N ASP A 26 4.81 2.91 12.38
CA ASP A 26 4.75 4.37 12.53
C ASP A 26 4.57 5.05 11.16
N MET A 27 5.37 6.07 10.82
CA MET A 27 5.22 6.82 9.57
C MET A 27 6.23 6.35 8.51
N VAL A 28 5.77 6.16 7.27
CA VAL A 28 6.61 6.03 6.09
C VAL A 28 6.22 7.06 5.03
N ASP A 29 7.17 7.80 4.49
CA ASP A 29 6.85 8.73 3.40
C ASP A 29 6.67 7.99 2.07
N ASN A 30 7.57 7.07 1.74
CA ASN A 30 7.51 6.37 0.46
C ASN A 30 7.88 4.90 0.58
N ILE A 31 7.04 4.03 0.02
CA ILE A 31 7.33 2.62 -0.22
C ILE A 31 7.36 2.43 -1.73
N MET A 32 8.47 1.90 -2.24
CA MET A 32 8.61 1.57 -3.66
C MET A 32 9.05 0.13 -3.82
N SER A 33 8.32 -0.63 -4.61
CA SER A 33 8.67 -2.00 -4.98
C SER A 33 8.61 -2.19 -6.50
N LYS A 34 9.47 -3.09 -6.99
CA LYS A 34 9.54 -3.49 -8.41
C LYS A 34 9.05 -4.92 -8.65
N LYS A 35 8.62 -5.61 -7.59
CA LYS A 35 8.27 -7.02 -7.56
C LYS A 35 7.17 -7.26 -6.54
N GLU A 36 6.57 -8.45 -6.60
CA GLU A 36 5.46 -8.87 -5.75
C GLU A 36 5.71 -8.57 -4.25
N MET A 37 4.72 -7.90 -3.66
CA MET A 37 4.56 -7.71 -2.21
C MET A 37 3.32 -8.45 -1.72
N LYS A 38 3.51 -9.59 -1.03
CA LYS A 38 2.35 -10.41 -0.63
C LYS A 38 1.51 -9.73 0.44
N HIS A 39 2.15 -9.16 1.46
CA HIS A 39 1.47 -8.56 2.60
C HIS A 39 2.16 -7.28 3.05
N VAL A 40 1.42 -6.17 3.00
CA VAL A 40 1.83 -4.88 3.54
C VAL A 40 0.86 -4.50 4.66
N SER A 41 1.41 -4.18 5.83
CA SER A 41 0.63 -3.80 7.00
C SER A 41 1.21 -2.55 7.66
N THR A 42 0.38 -1.53 7.78
CA THR A 42 0.74 -0.19 8.25
C THR A 42 -0.21 0.23 9.36
N THR A 43 0.31 0.62 10.52
CA THR A 43 -0.56 0.96 11.66
C THR A 43 -0.79 2.45 11.83
N ARG A 44 -0.03 3.33 11.17
CA ARG A 44 -0.12 4.77 11.39
C ARG A 44 -0.24 5.60 10.12
N MET A 45 0.83 5.85 9.39
CA MET A 45 0.76 6.72 8.22
C MET A 45 1.70 6.23 7.14
N VAL A 46 1.18 6.09 5.92
CA VAL A 46 2.01 5.94 4.74
C VAL A 46 1.58 6.99 3.72
N HIS A 47 2.48 7.87 3.32
CA HIS A 47 2.13 8.90 2.35
C HIS A 47 1.99 8.31 0.95
N ASN A 48 3.00 7.57 0.48
CA ASN A 48 2.98 6.98 -0.85
C ASN A 48 3.38 5.50 -0.84
N ILE A 49 2.59 4.68 -1.54
CA ILE A 49 2.96 3.32 -1.94
C ILE A 49 2.96 3.29 -3.46
N MET A 50 4.09 2.91 -4.05
CA MET A 50 4.23 2.69 -5.49
C MET A 50 4.76 1.27 -5.68
N ASP A 51 3.96 0.39 -6.26
CA ASP A 51 4.41 -0.95 -6.65
C ASP A 51 4.24 -1.11 -8.16
N GLU A 52 5.35 -1.44 -8.82
CA GLU A 52 5.37 -1.86 -10.23
C GLU A 52 5.08 -3.39 -10.35
N GLY A 53 4.93 -4.10 -9.22
CA GLY A 53 4.48 -5.49 -9.17
C GLY A 53 3.17 -5.65 -8.39
N GLU A 54 2.76 -6.89 -8.12
CA GLU A 54 1.49 -7.16 -7.44
C GLU A 54 1.54 -6.96 -5.91
N ILE A 55 0.61 -6.16 -5.36
CA ILE A 55 0.30 -6.17 -3.93
C ILE A 55 -0.92 -7.07 -3.64
N MET A 56 -0.72 -8.28 -3.12
CA MET A 56 -1.87 -9.16 -2.84
C MET A 56 -2.73 -8.64 -1.68
N HIS A 57 -2.11 -8.14 -0.61
CA HIS A 57 -2.82 -7.65 0.57
C HIS A 57 -2.19 -6.38 1.13
N LEU A 58 -2.97 -5.30 1.14
CA LEU A 58 -2.62 -4.05 1.80
C LEU A 58 -3.59 -3.77 2.95
N LEU A 59 -3.04 -3.65 4.17
CA LEU A 59 -3.79 -3.32 5.37
C LEU A 59 -3.26 -2.02 5.98
N THR A 60 -4.11 -1.00 6.09
CA THR A 60 -3.80 0.24 6.83
C THR A 60 -4.81 0.56 7.92
N THR A 61 -4.35 1.19 9.00
CA THR A 61 -5.14 1.39 10.22
C THR A 61 -5.41 2.85 10.57
N VAL A 62 -4.74 3.83 9.95
CA VAL A 62 -4.96 5.26 10.31
C VAL A 62 -4.91 6.21 9.12
N MET A 63 -3.79 6.29 8.38
CA MET A 63 -3.65 7.18 7.23
C MET A 63 -2.87 6.57 6.03
N LEU A 64 -3.39 6.71 4.81
CA LEU A 64 -2.84 6.37 3.49
C LEU A 64 -3.24 7.46 2.47
N ASP A 65 -2.25 8.24 2.00
CA ASP A 65 -2.54 9.38 1.11
C ASP A 65 -2.60 9.01 -0.37
N ASN A 66 -1.66 8.17 -0.84
CA ASN A 66 -1.62 7.70 -2.22
C ASN A 66 -1.13 6.25 -2.27
N ILE A 67 -1.89 5.43 -2.98
CA ILE A 67 -1.43 4.13 -3.47
C ILE A 67 -1.39 4.28 -4.99
N MET A 68 -0.36 3.73 -5.61
CA MET A 68 -0.26 3.49 -7.04
C MET A 68 0.24 2.06 -7.16
N ASP A 69 -0.65 1.19 -7.60
CA ASP A 69 -0.34 -0.19 -7.95
C ASP A 69 -0.64 -0.29 -9.44
N GLU A 70 0.39 -0.61 -10.22
CA GLU A 70 0.29 -0.79 -11.68
C GLU A 70 -0.28 -2.18 -12.04
N GLU A 71 -0.35 -3.10 -11.08
CA GLU A 71 -0.91 -4.43 -11.24
C GLU A 71 -2.21 -4.58 -10.42
N GLU A 72 -2.85 -5.76 -10.44
CA GLU A 72 -4.13 -6.00 -9.74
C GLU A 72 -3.95 -6.24 -8.22
N PRO A 73 -4.19 -5.24 -7.32
CA PRO A 73 -4.26 -5.56 -5.90
C PRO A 73 -5.47 -6.46 -5.63
N GLN A 74 -5.25 -7.58 -4.95
CA GLN A 74 -6.37 -8.50 -4.68
C GLN A 74 -7.23 -8.02 -3.51
N TYR A 75 -6.60 -7.48 -2.46
CA TYR A 75 -7.29 -7.08 -1.24
C TYR A 75 -6.71 -5.80 -0.67
N LEU A 76 -7.56 -4.77 -0.57
CA LEU A 76 -7.28 -3.54 0.14
C LEU A 76 -8.20 -3.42 1.35
N SER A 77 -7.63 -3.32 2.55
CA SER A 77 -8.34 -3.03 3.77
C SER A 77 -7.78 -1.77 4.42
N ALA A 78 -8.62 -0.76 4.59
CA ALA A 78 -8.24 0.52 5.12
C ALA A 78 -9.23 1.03 6.17
N THR A 79 -8.68 1.53 7.28
CA THR A 79 -9.41 2.04 8.43
C THR A 79 -8.81 3.41 8.72
N GLY A 80 -9.56 4.52 8.64
CA GLY A 80 -8.92 5.83 8.78
C GLY A 80 -9.67 7.03 8.20
N MET A 81 -9.01 8.19 8.24
CA MET A 81 -9.45 9.42 7.57
C MET A 81 -8.43 9.74 6.47
N ASP A 82 -8.76 9.49 5.21
CA ASP A 82 -7.79 9.62 4.11
C ASP A 82 -8.39 10.13 2.81
N GLU A 83 -7.56 10.82 2.03
CA GLU A 83 -8.04 11.68 0.98
C GLU A 83 -8.04 11.05 -0.42
N ASN A 84 -7.17 10.10 -0.80
CA ASN A 84 -7.23 9.46 -2.13
C ASN A 84 -6.61 8.04 -2.22
N ILE A 85 -7.31 7.12 -2.85
CA ILE A 85 -6.76 5.84 -3.32
C ILE A 85 -6.81 5.87 -4.85
N MET A 86 -5.67 5.66 -5.50
CA MET A 86 -5.58 5.49 -6.94
C MET A 86 -5.18 4.04 -7.23
N VAL A 87 -5.94 3.35 -8.06
CA VAL A 87 -5.60 1.99 -8.47
C VAL A 87 -5.57 1.97 -9.98
N GLU A 88 -4.41 1.63 -10.55
CA GLU A 88 -4.26 1.39 -11.98
C GLU A 88 -4.34 -0.12 -12.19
N GLY A 89 -5.55 -0.66 -12.21
CA GLY A 89 -5.77 -2.11 -12.27
C GLY A 89 -7.09 -2.57 -11.67
N GLY A 90 -7.30 -3.89 -11.62
CA GLY A 90 -8.47 -4.50 -11.00
C GLY A 90 -8.28 -4.70 -9.50
N LEU A 91 -9.09 -4.05 -8.65
CA LEU A 91 -9.20 -4.38 -7.24
C LEU A 91 -10.34 -5.38 -7.02
N LYS A 92 -10.04 -6.57 -6.52
CA LYS A 92 -11.08 -7.60 -6.27
C LYS A 92 -11.89 -7.28 -5.02
N HIS A 93 -11.24 -6.80 -3.97
CA HIS A 93 -11.88 -6.51 -2.70
C HIS A 93 -11.37 -5.22 -2.07
N LEU A 94 -12.31 -4.32 -1.78
CA LEU A 94 -12.09 -3.11 -1.01
C LEU A 94 -12.91 -3.16 0.28
N SER A 95 -12.24 -3.01 1.42
CA SER A 95 -12.88 -2.77 2.72
C SER A 95 -12.33 -1.47 3.29
N ALA A 96 -13.08 -0.39 3.12
CA ALA A 96 -12.67 0.93 3.60
C ALA A 96 -13.70 1.46 4.60
N THR A 97 -13.26 1.87 5.80
CA THR A 97 -14.11 2.54 6.79
C THR A 97 -13.58 3.95 7.04
N GLY A 98 -14.47 4.94 7.00
CA GLY A 98 -14.10 6.36 7.01
C GLY A 98 -14.50 7.08 5.72
N ARG A 99 -13.94 8.28 5.49
CA ARG A 99 -14.13 9.03 4.25
C ARG A 99 -13.02 8.64 3.29
N TRP A 100 -13.38 8.23 2.06
CA TRP A 100 -12.45 7.76 1.04
C TRP A 100 -12.85 8.30 -0.32
N THR A 101 -11.86 8.71 -1.12
CA THR A 101 -12.02 8.94 -2.56
C THR A 101 -11.26 7.84 -3.27
N ILE A 102 -11.95 6.99 -4.04
CA ILE A 102 -11.29 5.98 -4.88
C ILE A 102 -11.41 6.41 -6.33
N SER A 103 -10.25 6.60 -6.98
CA SER A 103 -10.16 6.91 -8.40
C SER A 103 -9.57 5.71 -9.13
N TRP A 104 -10.29 5.21 -10.12
CA TRP A 104 -9.80 4.17 -11.02
C TRP A 104 -9.18 4.83 -12.24
N MET A 105 -7.90 4.58 -12.47
CA MET A 105 -7.31 4.89 -13.78
C MET A 105 -7.70 3.73 -14.71
N ARG A 106 -8.51 4.01 -15.72
CA ARG A 106 -8.68 3.06 -16.83
C ARG A 106 -7.47 3.18 -17.74
N GLU A 107 -6.83 2.06 -18.04
CA GLU A 107 -5.85 1.95 -19.11
C GLU A 107 -6.37 2.69 -20.37
N ARG A 108 -5.52 3.54 -20.94
CA ARG A 108 -5.78 4.23 -22.21
C ARG A 108 -5.35 3.39 -23.40
#